data_AF-A0A2H6AWU4-F1
#
_entry.id   AF-A0A2H6AWU4-F1
#
_cell.length_a   1.000
_cell.length_b   1.000
_cell.length_c   1.000
_cell.angle_alpha   90.00
_cell.angle_beta   90.00
_cell.angle_gamma   90.00
#
_symmetry.space_group_name_H-M   'P 1'
#
loop_
_entity.id
_entity.type
_entity.pdbx_description
1 polymer ?
#
loop_
_entity_poly.entity_id
_entity_poly.type
_entity_poly.pdbx_seq_one_letter_code
_entity_poly.pdbx_strand_id
1 'polypeptide(L)' 'MSDGEREERIPLMQRVLDNPFLLLFLGVTIPAVLYLMWGLIEITQIPVAD' A
#
# COMPACT_ATOMS: atom_id res chain seq x y z
N MET A 1 33.92 27.01 16.17
CA MET A 1 33.89 25.54 16.34
C MET A 1 32.85 25.05 15.35
N SER A 2 33.27 24.36 14.29
CA SER A 2 32.35 23.83 13.29
C SER A 2 31.80 22.53 13.84
N ASP A 3 30.62 22.61 14.46
CA ASP A 3 29.85 21.42 14.81
C ASP A 3 29.26 20.88 13.51
N GLY A 4 29.77 19.73 13.08
CA GLY A 4 29.29 19.01 11.92
C GLY A 4 27.80 18.75 12.05
N GLU A 5 27.04 19.40 11.17
CA GLU A 5 25.63 19.19 10.93
C GLU A 5 25.42 17.70 10.68
N ARG A 6 24.94 16.98 11.69
CA ARG A 6 24.45 15.61 11.52
C ARG A 6 23.20 15.75 10.67
N GLU A 7 23.37 15.61 9.36
CA GLU A 7 22.29 15.53 8.39
C GLU A 7 21.34 14.41 8.86
N GLU A 8 20.26 14.76 9.55
CA GLU A 8 19.30 13.79 10.07
C GLU A 8 18.65 13.10 8.87
N ARG A 9 19.06 11.85 8.62
CA ARG A 9 18.44 11.04 7.57
C ARG A 9 16.97 10.88 7.88
N ILE A 10 16.13 11.48 7.05
CA ILE A 10 14.68 11.31 7.12
C ILE A 10 14.35 9.81 7.02
N PRO A 11 13.68 9.23 8.02
CA PRO A 11 13.37 7.81 8.03
C PRO A 11 12.39 7.44 6.91
N LEU A 12 12.55 6.24 6.35
CA LEU A 12 11.81 5.80 5.16
C LEU A 12 10.28 5.80 5.37
N MET A 13 9.83 5.38 6.56
CA MET A 13 8.40 5.37 6.88
C MET A 13 7.81 6.79 6.84
N GLN A 14 8.59 7.79 7.26
CA GLN A 14 8.15 9.19 7.26
C GLN A 14 8.01 9.70 5.82
N ARG A 15 8.96 9.40 4.94
CA ARG A 15 8.85 9.71 3.49
C ARG A 15 7.65 9.05 2.81
N VAL A 16 7.27 7.84 3.24
CA VAL A 16 6.10 7.14 2.71
C VAL A 16 4.79 7.78 3.19
N LEU A 17 4.70 8.13 4.48
CA LEU A 17 3.54 8.79 5.07
C LEU A 17 3.41 10.27 4.65
N ASP A 18 4.51 10.93 4.29
CA ASP A 18 4.51 12.35 3.87
C ASP A 18 4.09 12.53 2.40
N ASN A 19 4.01 11.45 1.62
CA ASN A 19 3.61 11.52 0.21
C ASN A 19 2.11 11.17 0.06
N PRO A 20 1.21 12.16 -0.11
CA PRO A 20 -0.23 11.93 -0.16
C PRO A 20 -0.66 11.08 -1.36
N PHE A 21 0.04 11.14 -2.49
CA PHE A 21 -0.27 10.29 -3.65
C PHE A 21 0.10 8.84 -3.42
N LEU A 22 1.21 8.57 -2.72
CA LEU A 22 1.61 7.22 -2.33
C LEU A 22 0.60 6.61 -1.36
N LEU A 23 0.16 7.38 -0.36
CA LEU A 23 -0.89 6.98 0.57
C LEU A 23 -2.22 6.74 -0.14
N LEU A 24 -2.62 7.62 -1.06
CA LEU A 24 -3.84 7.44 -1.85
C LEU A 24 -3.76 6.19 -2.73
N PHE A 25 -2.65 6.02 -3.45
CA PHE A 25 -2.41 4.86 -4.29
C PHE A 25 -2.50 3.56 -3.47
N LEU A 26 -1.84 3.52 -2.32
CA LEU A 26 -1.88 2.36 -1.43
C LEU A 26 -3.30 2.14 -0.87
N GLY A 27 -3.97 3.22 -0.48
CA GLY A 27 -5.33 3.21 0.06
C GLY A 27 -6.40 2.73 -0.92
N VAL A 28 -6.21 2.92 -2.23
CA VAL A 28 -7.11 2.40 -3.28
C VAL A 28 -6.66 1.02 -3.75
N THR A 29 -5.36 0.80 -3.91
CA THR A 29 -4.82 -0.45 -4.47
C THR A 29 -4.98 -1.62 -3.52
N ILE A 30 -4.76 -1.44 -2.21
CA ILE A 30 -4.93 -2.51 -1.22
C ILE A 30 -6.36 -3.07 -1.26
N PRO A 31 -7.43 -2.28 -1.05
CA PRO A 31 -8.78 -2.82 -1.08
C PRO A 31 -9.15 -3.34 -2.47
N ALA A 32 -8.71 -2.70 -3.55
CA ALA A 32 -8.97 -3.20 -4.91
C ALA A 32 -8.40 -4.61 -5.11
N VAL A 33 -7.14 -4.85 -4.75
CA VAL A 33 -6.52 -6.17 -4.87
C VAL A 33 -7.20 -7.19 -3.95
N LEU A 34 -7.50 -6.82 -2.71
CA LEU A 34 -8.22 -7.70 -1.78
C LEU A 34 -9.59 -8.11 -2.31
N TYR A 35 -10.38 -7.14 -2.82
CA TYR A 35 -11.69 -7.41 -3.42
C TYR A 35 -11.58 -8.27 -4.68
N LEU A 36 -10.58 -8.03 -5.53
CA LEU A 36 -10.35 -8.86 -6.71
C LEU A 36 -9.99 -10.29 -6.33
N MET A 37 -9.08 -10.47 -5.37
CA MET A 37 -8.72 -11.80 -4.89
C MET A 37 -9.91 -12.52 -4.25
N TRP A 38 -10.68 -11.82 -3.42
CA TRP A 38 -11.89 -12.36 -2.82
C TRP A 38 -12.91 -12.76 -3.90
N GLY A 39 -13.16 -11.88 -4.88
CA GLY A 39 -14.06 -12.16 -5.99
C GLY A 39 -13.63 -13.36 -6.83
N LEU A 40 -12.32 -13.54 -7.04
CA LEU A 40 -11.80 -14.74 -7.70
C LEU A 40 -12.08 -16.01 -6.90
N ILE A 41 -11.86 -15.98 -5.59
CA ILE A 41 -12.17 -17.11 -4.71
C ILE A 41 -13.67 -17.44 -4.80
N GLU A 42 -14.53 -16.43 -4.70
CA GLU A 42 -15.99 -16.59 -4.83
C GLU A 42 -16.36 -17.28 -6.16
N ILE A 43 -15.82 -16.79 -7.29
CA ILE A 43 -16.11 -17.37 -8.61
C ILE A 43 -15.72 -18.85 -8.68
N THR A 44 -14.55 -19.22 -8.14
CA THR A 44 -14.11 -20.63 -8.14
C THR A 44 -14.96 -21.56 -7.27
N GLN A 45 -15.71 -21.00 -6.33
CA GLN A 45 -16.61 -21.75 -5.44
C GLN A 45 -18.01 -21.90 -6.03
N ILE A 46 -18.35 -21.19 -7.12
CA ILE A 46 -19.66 -21.29 -7.77
C ILE A 46 -19.78 -22.68 -8.43
N PRO A 47 -20.77 -23.50 -8.02
CA PRO A 47 -21.01 -24.76 -8.67
C PRO A 47 -21.51 -24.51 -10.10
N VAL A 48 -20.89 -25.17 -11.07
CA VAL A 48 -21.39 -25.18 -12.44
C VAL A 48 -22.65 -26.04 -12.45
N ALA A 49 -23.78 -25.45 -12.83
CA ALA A 49 -25.02 -26.20 -12.99
C ALA A 49 -24.86 -27.23 -14.11
N ASP A 50 -25.26 -28.48 -13.84
CA ASP A 50 -25.32 -29.57 -14.82
C ASP A 50 -26.24 -29.24 -16.01
#